data_AF-A0A1W9IL08-F1
#
_entry.id   AF-A0A1W9IL08-F1
#
_cell.length_a   1.000
_cell.length_b   1.000
_cell.length_c   1.000
_cell.angle_alpha   90.00
_cell.angle_beta   90.00
_cell.angle_gamma   90.00
#
_symmetry.space_group_name_H-M   'P 1'
#
loop_
_entity.id
_entity.type
_entity.pdbx_description
1 polymer ?
#
loop_
_entity_poly.entity_id
_entity_poly.type
_entity_poly.pdbx_seq_one_letter_code
_entity_poly.pdbx_strand_id
1 'polypeptide(L)'
;METTGVLTERTAWDHAVVGVVGRASGLDQDLRRDRPLAAYDELQVKVVTYRYGDVRARMRVRMDEIHESIRVSAAPGRNSRGPVGTA
;
A
#
# COMPACT_ATOMS: atom_id res chain seq x y z
N MET A 1 22.57 -0.39 -0.75
CA MET A 1 21.14 -0.80 -0.82
C MET A 1 20.55 -0.51 -2.17
N GLU A 2 20.93 0.60 -2.83
CA GLU A 2 20.67 0.77 -4.25
C GLU A 2 21.23 -0.44 -5.04
N THR A 3 20.54 -0.81 -6.12
CA THR A 3 20.87 -1.89 -7.07
C THR A 3 20.94 -3.32 -6.50
N THR A 4 20.68 -3.54 -5.22
CA THR A 4 20.62 -4.88 -4.61
C THR A 4 19.20 -5.43 -4.65
N GLY A 5 19.03 -6.72 -5.00
CA GLY A 5 17.71 -7.39 -4.97
C GLY A 5 16.69 -6.77 -5.93
N VAL A 6 17.14 -6.34 -7.11
CA VAL A 6 16.31 -5.72 -8.14
C VAL A 6 15.29 -6.75 -8.67
N LEU A 7 14.02 -6.38 -8.62
CA LEU A 7 12.94 -7.11 -9.28
C LEU A 7 12.30 -6.22 -10.35
N THR A 8 12.27 -6.67 -11.60
CA THR A 8 11.65 -5.90 -12.68
C THR A 8 10.12 -5.96 -12.59
N GLU A 9 9.43 -4.96 -13.14
CA GLU A 9 7.96 -4.93 -13.22
C GLU A 9 7.41 -6.19 -13.91
N ARG A 10 8.01 -6.60 -15.03
CA ARG A 10 7.60 -7.78 -15.78
C ARG A 10 7.77 -9.05 -14.95
N THR A 11 8.92 -9.24 -14.32
CA THR A 11 9.13 -10.42 -13.45
C THR A 11 8.18 -10.40 -12.26
N ALA A 12 7.94 -9.23 -11.65
CA ALA A 12 6.97 -9.10 -10.57
C ALA A 12 5.55 -9.49 -11.03
N TRP A 13 5.16 -9.07 -12.23
CA TRP A 13 3.88 -9.43 -12.85
C TRP A 13 3.77 -10.92 -13.14
N ASP A 14 4.77 -11.49 -13.82
CA ASP A 14 4.79 -12.90 -14.24
C ASP A 14 4.76 -13.86 -13.02
N HIS A 15 5.25 -13.41 -11.86
CA HIS A 15 5.24 -14.16 -10.60
C HIS A 15 4.13 -13.75 -9.62
N ALA A 16 3.17 -12.92 -10.04
CA ALA A 16 2.06 -12.45 -9.21
C ALA A 16 2.50 -11.86 -7.86
N VAL A 17 3.58 -11.06 -7.87
CA VAL A 17 4.14 -10.46 -6.66
C VAL A 17 3.26 -9.32 -6.18
N VAL A 18 2.94 -9.32 -4.88
CA VAL A 18 2.01 -8.36 -4.26
C VAL A 18 2.68 -7.48 -3.20
N GLY A 19 1.92 -6.50 -2.72
CA GLY A 19 2.30 -5.66 -1.58
C GLY A 19 3.54 -4.81 -1.86
N VAL A 20 4.37 -4.64 -0.83
CA VAL A 20 5.52 -3.72 -0.85
C VAL A 20 6.51 -4.01 -2.00
N VAL A 21 6.67 -5.28 -2.35
CA VAL A 21 7.62 -5.71 -3.39
C VAL A 21 7.06 -5.41 -4.78
N GLY A 22 5.79 -5.76 -5.02
CA GLY A 22 5.11 -5.44 -6.27
C GLY A 22 5.10 -3.93 -6.51
N ARG A 23 4.72 -3.16 -5.49
CA ARG A 23 4.68 -1.69 -5.54
C ARG A 23 6.05 -1.05 -5.71
N ALA A 24 7.11 -1.61 -5.14
CA ALA A 24 8.48 -1.14 -5.37
C ALA A 24 8.99 -1.43 -6.78
N SER A 25 8.35 -2.38 -7.47
CA SER A 25 8.68 -2.84 -8.83
C SER A 25 7.74 -2.26 -9.89
N GLY A 26 6.86 -1.33 -9.54
CA GLY A 26 5.97 -0.61 -10.47
C GLY A 26 4.53 -1.12 -10.54
N LEU A 27 4.18 -2.18 -9.81
CA LEU A 27 2.81 -2.71 -9.79
C LEU A 27 1.92 -1.85 -8.89
N ASP A 28 1.01 -1.10 -9.49
CA ASP A 28 0.03 -0.26 -8.79
C ASP A 28 -1.16 -1.10 -8.30
N GLN A 29 -0.92 -1.91 -7.27
CA GLN A 29 -1.93 -2.80 -6.67
C GLN A 29 -1.96 -2.66 -5.14
N ASP A 30 -3.15 -2.44 -4.60
CA ASP A 30 -3.41 -2.45 -3.16
C ASP A 30 -4.87 -2.80 -2.87
N LEU A 31 -5.08 -3.85 -2.06
CA LEU A 31 -6.42 -4.32 -1.73
C LEU A 31 -7.27 -3.26 -1.03
N ARG A 32 -6.66 -2.35 -0.25
CA ARG A 32 -7.40 -1.28 0.42
C ARG A 32 -8.11 -0.35 -0.58
N ARG A 33 -7.52 -0.16 -1.77
CA ARG A 33 -8.10 0.67 -2.85
C ARG A 33 -8.89 -0.18 -3.85
N ASP A 34 -8.32 -1.29 -4.30
CA ASP A 34 -8.81 -2.03 -5.47
C ASP A 34 -9.93 -3.01 -5.13
N ARG A 35 -9.97 -3.51 -3.88
CA ARG A 35 -10.97 -4.44 -3.33
C ARG A 35 -11.20 -4.13 -1.85
N PRO A 36 -11.72 -2.93 -1.52
CA PRO A 36 -11.81 -2.45 -0.15
C PRO A 36 -12.63 -3.38 0.74
N LEU A 37 -12.18 -3.53 1.98
CA LEU A 37 -12.84 -4.26 3.07
C LEU A 37 -12.99 -3.32 4.27
N ALA A 38 -13.94 -3.62 5.17
CA ALA A 38 -14.26 -2.76 6.31
C ALA A 38 -14.52 -1.31 5.88
N ALA A 39 -13.88 -0.31 6.51
CA ALA A 39 -14.07 1.11 6.20
C ALA A 39 -13.13 1.63 5.09
N TYR A 40 -12.35 0.77 4.42
CA TYR A 40 -11.37 1.25 3.43
C TYR A 40 -12.02 1.77 2.14
N ASP A 41 -13.29 1.48 1.88
CA ASP A 41 -14.08 2.09 0.80
C ASP A 41 -14.43 3.56 1.10
N GLU A 42 -14.51 3.92 2.38
CA GLU A 42 -14.73 5.31 2.84
C GLU A 42 -13.42 6.09 2.94
N LEU A 43 -12.29 5.39 3.14
CA LEU A 43 -10.97 5.98 3.32
C LEU A 43 -10.25 6.04 1.97
N GLN A 44 -10.08 7.23 1.40
CA GLN A 44 -9.42 7.43 0.10
C GLN A 44 -7.91 7.10 0.15
N VAL A 45 -7.53 5.83 0.21
CA VAL A 45 -6.13 5.37 0.30
C VAL A 45 -5.37 5.67 -0.98
N LYS A 46 -4.22 6.33 -0.85
CA LYS A 46 -3.26 6.58 -1.94
C LYS A 46 -2.23 5.46 -1.96
N VAL A 47 -2.10 4.80 -3.11
CA VAL A 47 -1.14 3.72 -3.30
C VAL A 47 0.24 4.30 -3.64
N VAL A 48 1.26 3.90 -2.87
CA VAL A 48 2.64 4.33 -3.07
C VAL A 48 3.36 3.33 -3.97
N THR A 49 3.90 3.78 -5.09
CA THR A 49 4.68 2.93 -6.01
C THR A 49 6.01 3.55 -6.39
N TYR A 50 7.00 2.71 -6.65
CA TYR A 50 8.30 3.05 -7.24
C TYR A 50 8.61 2.05 -8.37
N ARG A 51 9.58 2.35 -9.24
CA ARG A 51 9.91 1.48 -10.40
C ARG A 51 11.31 0.85 -10.36
N TYR A 52 12.09 1.12 -9.31
CA TYR A 52 13.48 0.66 -9.26
C TYR A 52 13.63 -0.80 -8.83
N GLY A 53 12.64 -1.39 -8.14
CA GLY A 53 12.60 -2.82 -7.76
C GLY A 53 13.61 -3.27 -6.69
N ASP A 54 14.60 -2.43 -6.38
CA ASP A 54 15.67 -2.74 -5.44
C ASP A 54 15.24 -2.61 -3.96
N VAL A 55 16.14 -3.01 -3.06
CA VAL A 55 15.88 -2.97 -1.61
C VAL A 55 15.57 -1.54 -1.14
N ARG A 56 16.20 -0.52 -1.73
CA ARG A 56 15.92 0.88 -1.36
C ARG A 56 14.52 1.31 -1.79
N ALA A 57 14.05 0.92 -2.97
CA ALA A 57 12.69 1.19 -3.42
C ALA A 57 11.65 0.60 -2.46
N ARG A 58 11.89 -0.62 -1.97
CA ARG A 58 11.02 -1.25 -0.96
C ARG A 58 11.00 -0.47 0.35
N MET A 59 12.15 0.04 0.78
CA MET A 59 12.23 0.89 1.97
C MET A 59 11.46 2.20 1.78
N ARG A 60 11.59 2.83 0.61
CA ARG A 60 10.85 4.06 0.27
C ARG A 60 9.33 3.83 0.26
N VAL A 61 8.86 2.73 -0.34
CA VAL A 61 7.44 2.35 -0.27
C VAL A 61 6.98 2.30 1.19
N ARG A 62 7.71 1.61 2.07
CA ARG A 62 7.35 1.52 3.50
C ARG A 62 7.30 2.88 4.19
N MET A 63 8.30 3.73 3.96
CA MET A 63 8.37 5.06 4.57
C MET A 63 7.14 5.90 4.18
N ASP A 64 6.79 5.94 2.91
CA ASP A 64 5.63 6.69 2.44
C ASP A 64 4.31 6.05 2.86
N GLU A 65 4.25 4.71 2.93
CA GLU A 65 3.08 4.01 3.48
C GLU A 65 2.85 4.30 4.97
N ILE A 66 3.89 4.56 5.75
CA ILE A 66 3.75 4.99 7.14
C ILE A 66 3.06 6.35 7.20
N HIS A 67 3.51 7.32 6.39
CA HIS A 67 2.87 8.64 6.31
C HIS A 67 1.41 8.53 5.83
N GLU A 68 1.16 7.69 4.84
CA GLU A 68 -0.18 7.42 4.35
C GLU A 68 -1.07 6.75 5.41
N SER A 69 -0.50 5.83 6.20
CA SER A 69 -1.23 5.17 7.29
C SER A 69 -1.61 6.16 8.39
N ILE A 70 -0.73 7.11 8.71
CA ILE A 70 -1.03 8.20 9.66
C ILE A 70 -2.15 9.08 9.10
N ARG A 71 -2.07 9.48 7.83
CA ARG A 71 -3.10 10.29 7.16
C ARG A 71 -4.46 9.59 7.16
N VAL A 72 -4.49 8.31 6.82
CA VAL A 72 -5.72 7.50 6.78
C VAL A 72 -6.30 7.31 8.18
N SER A 73 -5.46 7.05 9.18
CA SER A 73 -5.91 6.90 10.58
C SER A 73 -6.48 8.19 11.17
N ALA A 74 -5.97 9.34 10.73
CA ALA A 74 -6.48 10.66 11.12
C ALA A 74 -7.68 11.14 10.27
N ALA A 75 -8.04 10.41 9.21
CA ALA A 75 -9.14 10.80 8.35
C ALA A 75 -10.48 10.59 9.09
N PRO A 76 -11.40 11.56 9.04
CA PRO A 76 -12.74 11.35 9.58
C PRO A 76 -13.43 10.26 8.75
N GLY A 77 -13.75 9.12 9.37
CA GLY A 77 -14.60 8.10 8.75
C GLY A 77 -15.93 8.74 8.33
N ARG A 78 -16.46 8.38 7.15
CA ARG A 78 -17.75 8.92 6.69
C ARG A 78 -18.91 8.40 7.56
N ASN A 79 -18.69 7.30 8.27
CA ASN A 79 -19.65 6.75 9.23
C ASN A 79 -19.06 6.68 10.64
N SER A 80 -19.39 7.67 11.49
CA SER A 80 -19.19 7.58 12.94
C SER A 80 -20.20 6.60 13.54
N ARG A 81 -20.11 5.30 13.24
CA ARG A 81 -20.71 4.31 14.13
C ARG A 81 -19.93 4.44 15.43
N GLY A 82 -20.63 4.81 16.50
CA GLY A 82 -20.06 4.98 17.83
C GLY A 82 -19.29 3.74 18.31
N PRO A 83 -18.73 3.76 19.52
CA PRO A 83 -18.00 2.61 20.06
C PRO A 83 -18.80 1.34 19.83
N VAL A 84 -18.13 0.29 19.32
CA VAL A 84 -18.77 -1.00 19.03
C VAL A 84 -19.39 -1.48 20.34
N GLY A 85 -20.71 -1.39 20.45
CA GLY A 85 -21.42 -1.79 21.65
C GLY A 85 -21.20 -3.27 21.88
N THR A 86 -20.50 -3.62 22.97
CA THR A 86 -20.56 -4.95 23.55
C THR A 86 -22.01 -5.19 23.98
N ALA A 87 -22.69 -6.08 23.25
CA ALA A 87 -23.88 -6.76 23.75
C ALA A 87 -23.51 -7.66 24.93
#